data_AF-A0A3D4HL67-F1
#
_entry.id   AF-A0A3D4HL67-F1
#
_cell.length_a   1.000
_cell.length_b   1.000
_cell.length_c   1.000
_cell.angle_alpha   90.00
_cell.angle_beta   90.00
_cell.angle_gamma   90.00
#
_symmetry.space_group_name_H-M   'P 1'
#
loop_
_entity.id
_entity.type
_entity.pdbx_description
1 polymer ?
#
loop_
_entity_poly.entity_id
_entity_poly.type
_entity_poly.pdbx_seq_one_letter_code
_entity_poly.pdbx_strand_id
1 'polypeptide(L)'
;MLHTHRTNDAARWLLDRGMIPGWEDAKVVRREVTFGSSRFDFLLEGPDGVFPVEVKSCTLFGERMAMFPDAPSERAARHVSHLAELAKNGPRPGVLFLVHSLGPKYFLPDLHTDLGFALALLEARESVDIKPVGIGWNSDLTLEPRASLLEIPWRVLEENAFDRGGYILVLELEENLRLAVGKLGEIDLKAGYYCYIGSAMKGLTARMERHQRRRKNLHWHVDYLRKVSRFVVCLPVRTSVPVECDMAHSLEGIADEQVTGFGCSDCLCRSHLFRFASNPLGSEPFIKTLLRFRIDRLV
;
A
#
# COMPACT_ATOMS: atom_id res chain seq x y z
N MET A 1 -15.15 6.61 -7.83
CA MET A 1 -14.89 5.25 -8.36
C MET A 1 -14.58 5.38 -9.85
N LEU A 2 -13.30 5.41 -10.23
CA LEU A 2 -12.91 5.26 -11.64
C LEU A 2 -13.20 3.81 -12.02
N HIS A 3 -14.25 3.60 -12.82
CA HIS A 3 -14.69 2.27 -13.26
C HIS A 3 -13.58 1.59 -14.08
N THR A 4 -13.30 0.32 -13.80
CA THR A 4 -12.29 -0.51 -14.51
C THR A 4 -12.45 -0.47 -16.04
N HIS A 5 -13.69 -0.37 -16.54
CA HIS A 5 -13.96 -0.19 -17.97
C HIS A 5 -13.33 1.09 -18.55
N ARG A 6 -13.40 2.22 -17.82
CA ARG A 6 -12.77 3.48 -18.24
C ARG A 6 -11.25 3.37 -18.25
N THR A 7 -10.67 2.57 -17.35
CA THR A 7 -9.22 2.31 -17.33
C THR A 7 -8.77 1.54 -18.55
N ASN A 8 -9.49 0.49 -18.95
CA ASN A 8 -9.16 -0.28 -20.15
C ASN A 8 -9.35 0.56 -21.41
N ASP A 9 -10.38 1.41 -21.47
CA ASP A 9 -10.57 2.32 -22.60
C ASP A 9 -9.48 3.40 -22.66
N ALA A 10 -9.00 3.89 -21.51
CA ALA A 10 -7.86 4.78 -21.45
C ALA A 10 -6.57 4.11 -21.93
N ALA A 11 -6.29 2.87 -21.48
CA ALA A 11 -5.16 2.10 -21.96
C ALA A 11 -5.22 1.90 -23.47
N ARG A 12 -6.39 1.53 -24.00
CA ARG A 12 -6.61 1.36 -25.44
C ARG A 12 -6.31 2.67 -26.20
N TRP A 13 -6.84 3.80 -25.71
CA TRP A 13 -6.65 5.10 -26.35
C TRP A 13 -5.17 5.51 -26.44
N LEU A 14 -4.37 5.20 -25.41
CA LEU A 14 -2.92 5.45 -25.36
C LEU A 14 -2.15 4.51 -26.29
N LEU A 15 -2.48 3.22 -26.27
CA LEU A 15 -1.86 2.20 -27.12
C LEU A 15 -2.08 2.51 -28.61
N ASP A 16 -3.31 2.86 -29.00
CA ASP A 16 -3.64 3.22 -30.40
C ASP A 16 -2.89 4.47 -30.90
N ARG A 17 -2.32 5.27 -29.99
CA ARG A 17 -1.55 6.49 -30.30
C ARG A 17 -0.04 6.32 -30.10
N GLY A 18 0.43 5.11 -29.78
CA GLY A 18 1.85 4.86 -29.50
C GLY A 18 2.37 5.67 -28.31
N MET A 19 1.51 5.94 -27.32
CA MET A 19 1.85 6.83 -26.20
C MET A 19 2.45 6.11 -24.98
N ILE A 20 2.51 4.78 -25.00
CA ILE A 20 3.09 4.00 -23.91
C ILE A 20 4.58 3.81 -24.18
N PRO A 21 5.49 4.39 -23.36
CA PRO A 21 6.92 4.33 -23.64
C PRO A 21 7.47 2.90 -23.69
N GLY A 22 8.13 2.55 -24.78
CA GLY A 22 8.63 1.20 -25.10
C GLY A 22 7.61 0.30 -25.83
N TRP A 23 6.36 0.73 -25.99
CA TRP A 23 5.31 0.03 -26.75
C TRP A 23 4.73 0.92 -27.86
N GLU A 24 5.51 1.87 -28.39
CA GLU A 24 5.07 2.86 -29.39
C GLU A 24 4.59 2.20 -30.70
N ASP A 25 5.28 1.13 -31.11
CA ASP A 25 4.97 0.36 -32.32
C ASP A 25 4.03 -0.83 -32.08
N ALA A 26 3.59 -1.05 -30.83
CA ALA A 26 2.75 -2.18 -30.47
C ALA A 26 1.29 -1.95 -30.88
N LYS A 27 0.69 -2.91 -31.56
CA LYS A 27 -0.72 -2.85 -32.03
C LYS A 27 -1.62 -3.73 -31.20
N VAL A 28 -2.82 -3.24 -30.89
CA VAL A 28 -3.81 -4.02 -30.16
C VAL A 28 -4.50 -5.01 -31.09
N VAL A 29 -4.17 -6.30 -30.94
CA VAL A 29 -4.75 -7.41 -31.72
C VAL A 29 -6.13 -7.78 -31.17
N ARG A 30 -6.25 -7.93 -29.85
CA ARG A 30 -7.47 -8.41 -29.20
C ARG A 30 -7.59 -7.86 -27.78
N ARG A 31 -8.83 -7.70 -27.30
CA ARG A 31 -9.16 -7.41 -25.90
C ARG A 31 -9.58 -8.68 -25.18
N GLU A 32 -9.38 -8.73 -23.87
CA GLU A 32 -9.97 -9.73 -22.98
C GLU A 32 -9.60 -11.17 -23.36
N VAL A 33 -8.30 -11.45 -23.45
CA VAL A 33 -7.76 -12.72 -23.92
C VAL A 33 -7.51 -13.68 -22.77
N THR A 34 -7.98 -14.92 -22.91
CA THR A 34 -7.78 -15.96 -21.90
C THR A 34 -6.56 -16.81 -22.27
N PHE A 35 -5.62 -16.91 -21.33
CA PHE A 35 -4.51 -17.86 -21.37
C PHE A 35 -4.63 -18.75 -20.14
N GLY A 36 -4.81 -20.06 -20.33
CA GLY A 36 -5.00 -21.00 -19.23
C GLY A 36 -6.15 -20.58 -18.30
N SER A 37 -5.83 -20.33 -17.03
CA SER A 37 -6.78 -19.94 -15.98
C SER A 37 -6.96 -18.43 -15.77
N SER A 38 -6.23 -17.58 -16.51
CA SER A 38 -6.31 -16.12 -16.36
C SER A 38 -6.75 -15.44 -17.64
N ARG A 39 -7.37 -14.27 -17.46
CA ARG A 39 -7.84 -13.41 -18.53
C ARG A 39 -7.13 -12.07 -18.40
N PHE A 40 -6.45 -11.68 -19.47
CA PHE A 40 -5.68 -10.44 -19.58
C PHE A 40 -6.42 -9.42 -20.45
N ASP A 41 -6.21 -8.15 -20.17
CA ASP A 41 -6.98 -7.06 -20.78
C ASP A 41 -6.70 -6.90 -22.29
N PHE A 42 -5.45 -7.09 -22.72
CA PHE A 42 -5.03 -6.90 -24.10
C PHE A 42 -4.08 -8.00 -24.59
N LEU A 43 -4.10 -8.22 -25.90
CA LEU A 43 -3.08 -8.94 -26.64
C LEU A 43 -2.50 -7.95 -27.65
N LEU A 44 -1.20 -7.68 -27.53
CA LEU A 44 -0.47 -6.74 -28.38
C LEU A 44 0.42 -7.50 -29.36
N GLU A 45 0.62 -6.93 -30.54
CA GLU A 45 1.62 -7.35 -31.52
C GLU A 45 2.68 -6.27 -31.62
N GLY A 46 3.88 -6.58 -31.13
CA GLY A 46 5.05 -5.73 -31.25
C GLY A 46 6.10 -6.32 -32.19
N PRO A 47 7.27 -5.68 -32.31
CA PRO A 47 8.35 -6.14 -33.20
C PRO A 47 8.82 -7.57 -32.91
N ASP A 48 8.83 -7.96 -31.63
CA ASP A 48 9.31 -9.27 -31.17
C ASP A 48 8.21 -10.34 -31.09
N GLY A 49 7.00 -10.01 -31.57
CA GLY A 49 5.87 -10.93 -31.64
C GLY A 49 4.68 -10.50 -30.78
N VAL A 50 3.80 -11.48 -30.53
CA VAL A 50 2.51 -11.26 -29.86
C VAL A 50 2.62 -11.57 -28.36
N PHE A 51 2.18 -10.64 -27.51
CA PHE A 51 2.29 -10.76 -26.06
C PHE A 51 1.04 -10.24 -25.32
N PRO A 52 0.64 -10.87 -24.21
CA PRO A 52 -0.48 -10.40 -23.40
C PRO A 52 -0.07 -9.23 -22.50
N VAL A 53 -1.03 -8.34 -22.23
CA VAL A 53 -0.88 -7.20 -21.33
C VAL A 53 -2.05 -7.13 -20.34
N GLU A 54 -1.70 -7.00 -19.06
CA GLU A 54 -2.63 -6.70 -17.97
C GLU A 54 -2.59 -5.20 -17.65
N VAL A 55 -3.75 -4.57 -17.44
CA VAL A 55 -3.88 -3.16 -17.06
C VAL A 55 -4.35 -3.05 -15.61
N LYS A 56 -3.66 -2.19 -14.85
CA LYS A 56 -3.99 -1.87 -13.46
C LYS A 56 -4.26 -0.38 -13.33
N SER A 57 -5.36 -0.02 -12.67
CA SER A 57 -5.64 1.38 -12.30
C SER A 57 -4.92 1.71 -11.00
N CYS A 58 -4.10 2.76 -11.00
CA CYS A 58 -3.40 3.25 -9.83
C CYS A 58 -3.94 4.64 -9.46
N THR A 59 -4.61 4.72 -8.32
CA THR A 59 -5.21 5.95 -7.78
C THR A 59 -4.56 6.40 -6.48
N LEU A 60 -3.70 5.57 -5.89
CA LEU A 60 -2.92 5.91 -4.71
C LEU A 60 -1.62 6.59 -5.15
N PHE A 61 -1.59 7.92 -5.07
CA PHE A 61 -0.42 8.73 -5.43
C PHE A 61 -0.30 9.99 -4.56
N GLY A 62 0.93 10.44 -4.35
CA GLY A 62 1.30 11.70 -3.72
C GLY A 62 2.09 12.59 -4.68
N GLU A 63 2.83 13.58 -4.16
CA GLU A 63 3.56 14.54 -5.01
C GLU A 63 4.67 13.89 -5.85
N ARG A 64 5.42 12.92 -5.27
CA ARG A 64 6.57 12.29 -5.94
C ARG A 64 6.39 10.82 -6.27
N MET A 65 5.44 10.12 -5.65
CA MET A 65 5.32 8.66 -5.75
C MET A 65 3.88 8.21 -6.00
N ALA A 66 3.73 7.14 -6.76
CA ALA A 66 2.50 6.36 -6.90
C ALA A 66 2.72 4.93 -6.37
N MET A 67 1.66 4.33 -5.81
CA MET A 67 1.73 2.97 -5.29
C MET A 67 0.52 2.13 -5.66
N PHE A 68 0.72 0.82 -5.82
CA PHE A 68 -0.36 -0.12 -6.11
C PHE A 68 -0.09 -1.49 -5.46
N PRO A 69 -1.09 -2.18 -4.88
CA PRO A 69 -2.50 -1.80 -4.81
C PRO A 69 -2.83 -0.94 -3.58
N ASP A 70 -3.99 -0.30 -3.59
CA ASP A 70 -4.56 0.46 -2.46
C ASP A 70 -5.27 -0.44 -1.42
N ALA A 71 -5.54 -1.70 -1.78
CA ALA A 71 -6.03 -2.75 -0.89
C ALA A 71 -5.41 -4.12 -1.26
N PRO A 72 -5.26 -5.06 -0.30
CA PRO A 72 -4.74 -6.40 -0.60
C PRO A 72 -5.50 -7.09 -1.73
N SER A 73 -4.77 -7.70 -2.67
CA SER A 73 -5.35 -8.36 -3.84
C SER A 73 -4.54 -9.58 -4.25
N GLU A 74 -4.90 -10.74 -3.70
CA GLU A 74 -4.34 -12.04 -4.11
C GLU A 74 -4.51 -12.31 -5.61
N ARG A 75 -5.52 -11.71 -6.25
CA ARG A 75 -5.72 -11.80 -7.69
C ARG A 75 -4.62 -11.06 -8.45
N ALA A 76 -4.23 -9.87 -8.00
CA ALA A 76 -3.18 -9.10 -8.66
C ALA A 76 -1.84 -9.84 -8.60
N ALA A 77 -1.47 -10.41 -7.45
CA ALA A 77 -0.25 -11.21 -7.31
C ALA A 77 -0.26 -12.42 -8.26
N ARG A 78 -1.36 -13.19 -8.28
CA ARG A 78 -1.50 -14.35 -9.18
C ARG A 78 -1.38 -13.98 -10.66
N HIS A 79 -1.97 -12.86 -11.08
CA HIS A 79 -1.87 -12.41 -12.48
C HIS A 79 -0.42 -12.11 -12.86
N VAL A 80 0.34 -11.44 -12.00
CA VAL A 80 1.77 -11.14 -12.25
C VAL A 80 2.60 -12.43 -12.33
N SER A 81 2.40 -13.36 -11.40
CA SER A 81 3.09 -14.66 -11.44
C SER A 81 2.76 -15.46 -12.71
N HIS A 82 1.51 -15.39 -13.19
CA HIS A 82 1.13 -16.04 -14.44
C HIS A 82 1.78 -15.38 -15.66
N LEU A 83 1.88 -14.05 -15.71
CA LEU A 83 2.63 -13.38 -16.77
C LEU A 83 4.10 -13.82 -16.77
N ALA A 84 4.73 -13.89 -15.60
CA ALA A 84 6.10 -14.39 -15.49
C ALA A 84 6.25 -15.85 -15.99
N GLU A 85 5.23 -16.69 -15.83
CA GLU A 85 5.21 -18.05 -16.38
C GLU A 85 5.07 -18.07 -17.91
N LEU A 86 4.20 -17.22 -18.47
CA LEU A 86 4.03 -17.10 -19.92
C LEU A 86 5.31 -16.63 -20.63
N ALA A 87 6.09 -15.77 -19.98
CA ALA A 87 7.38 -15.29 -20.48
C ALA A 87 8.41 -16.42 -20.74
N LYS A 88 8.23 -17.61 -20.15
CA LYS A 88 9.14 -18.75 -20.37
C LYS A 88 8.98 -19.40 -21.75
N ASN A 89 7.81 -19.25 -22.37
CA ASN A 89 7.44 -19.98 -23.59
C ASN A 89 7.06 -19.06 -24.75
N GLY A 90 7.30 -17.76 -24.64
CA GLY A 90 6.91 -16.78 -25.65
C GLY A 90 7.50 -15.39 -25.40
N PRO A 91 7.07 -14.39 -26.17
CA PRO A 91 7.52 -13.02 -26.01
C PRO A 91 7.20 -12.48 -24.60
N ARG A 92 7.98 -11.50 -24.16
CA ARG A 92 7.88 -10.88 -22.83
C ARG A 92 6.49 -10.23 -22.66
N PRO A 93 5.64 -10.73 -21.74
CA PRO A 93 4.34 -10.13 -21.49
C PRO A 93 4.45 -8.83 -20.70
N GLY A 94 3.40 -8.00 -20.73
CA GLY A 94 3.40 -6.67 -20.13
C GLY A 94 2.44 -6.50 -18.95
N VAL A 95 2.78 -5.60 -18.05
CA VAL A 95 1.84 -5.03 -17.07
C VAL A 95 1.89 -3.52 -17.16
N LEU A 96 0.74 -2.90 -17.41
CA LEU A 96 0.56 -1.46 -17.49
C LEU A 96 -0.16 -0.94 -16.25
N PHE A 97 0.53 -0.17 -15.41
CA PHE A 97 -0.10 0.59 -14.33
C PHE A 97 -0.43 1.99 -14.84
N LEU A 98 -1.73 2.29 -14.99
CA LEU A 98 -2.18 3.64 -15.30
C LEU A 98 -2.29 4.43 -14.01
N VAL A 99 -1.31 5.29 -13.78
CA VAL A 99 -1.27 6.24 -12.67
C VAL A 99 -2.05 7.48 -13.11
N HIS A 100 -3.20 7.73 -12.47
CA HIS A 100 -4.10 8.83 -12.84
C HIS A 100 -3.60 10.23 -12.38
N SER A 101 -2.29 10.47 -12.51
CA SER A 101 -1.62 11.72 -12.22
C SER A 101 -0.30 11.82 -13.00
N LEU A 102 0.06 13.03 -13.43
CA LEU A 102 1.35 13.34 -14.05
C LEU A 102 2.39 13.87 -13.05
N GLY A 103 2.03 14.02 -11.77
CA GLY A 103 2.92 14.54 -10.72
C GLY A 103 4.02 13.57 -10.28
N PRO A 104 3.67 12.31 -9.92
CA PRO A 104 4.64 11.34 -9.44
C PRO A 104 5.76 11.06 -10.44
N LYS A 105 6.97 10.89 -9.91
CA LYS A 105 8.16 10.47 -10.66
C LYS A 105 8.48 8.99 -10.45
N TYR A 106 8.11 8.46 -9.29
CA TYR A 106 8.41 7.09 -8.89
C TYR A 106 7.15 6.26 -8.74
N PHE A 107 7.26 4.98 -9.05
CA PHE A 107 6.24 3.98 -8.77
C PHE A 107 6.82 2.86 -7.90
N LEU A 108 6.10 2.46 -6.87
CA LEU A 108 6.44 1.28 -6.08
C LEU A 108 5.21 0.37 -5.95
N PRO A 109 5.35 -0.96 -6.06
CA PRO A 109 4.29 -1.82 -5.55
C PRO A 109 4.15 -1.58 -4.05
N ASP A 110 2.92 -1.41 -3.57
CA ASP A 110 2.62 -1.06 -2.19
C ASP A 110 2.90 -2.26 -1.28
N LEU A 111 4.16 -2.38 -0.86
CA LEU A 111 4.63 -3.40 0.06
C LEU A 111 3.95 -3.31 1.44
N HIS A 112 3.48 -2.10 1.82
CA HIS A 112 2.77 -1.90 3.08
C HIS A 112 1.41 -2.58 3.02
N THR A 113 0.68 -2.35 1.93
CA THR A 113 -0.67 -2.88 1.75
C THR A 113 -0.67 -4.35 1.33
N ASP A 114 0.15 -4.73 0.35
CA ASP A 114 0.21 -6.11 -0.17
C ASP A 114 1.65 -6.54 -0.44
N LEU A 115 2.26 -7.16 0.57
CA LEU A 115 3.61 -7.70 0.47
C LEU A 115 3.71 -8.84 -0.57
N GLY A 116 2.67 -9.65 -0.72
CA GLY A 116 2.68 -10.77 -1.66
C GLY A 116 2.72 -10.28 -3.11
N PHE A 117 1.93 -9.24 -3.42
CA PHE A 117 1.99 -8.57 -4.71
C PHE A 117 3.35 -7.91 -4.97
N ALA A 118 3.89 -7.20 -3.97
CA ALA A 118 5.18 -6.54 -4.09
C ALA A 118 6.32 -7.53 -4.40
N LEU A 119 6.34 -8.68 -3.71
CA LEU A 119 7.30 -9.74 -3.98
C LEU A 119 7.11 -10.37 -5.36
N ALA A 120 5.87 -10.68 -5.75
CA ALA A 120 5.58 -11.23 -7.08
C ALA A 120 6.04 -10.29 -8.21
N LEU A 121 5.86 -8.97 -8.04
CA LEU A 121 6.32 -7.99 -9.02
C LEU A 121 7.85 -7.87 -9.04
N LEU A 122 8.50 -7.95 -7.88
CA LEU A 122 9.97 -7.95 -7.77
C LEU A 122 10.62 -9.16 -8.43
N GLU A 123 10.00 -10.34 -8.29
CA GLU A 123 10.43 -11.59 -8.94
C GLU A 123 10.21 -11.55 -10.45
N ALA A 124 9.11 -10.95 -10.90
CA ALA A 124 8.74 -10.84 -12.31
C ALA A 124 9.50 -9.74 -13.08
N ARG A 125 10.34 -8.93 -12.42
CA ARG A 125 10.91 -7.71 -13.02
C ARG A 125 11.71 -7.91 -14.30
N GLU A 126 12.35 -9.06 -14.46
CA GLU A 126 13.14 -9.40 -15.66
C GLU A 126 12.30 -10.10 -16.73
N SER A 127 11.24 -10.80 -16.32
CA SER A 127 10.41 -11.64 -17.19
C SER A 127 9.14 -10.93 -17.68
N VAL A 128 8.72 -9.85 -17.04
CA VAL A 128 7.52 -9.08 -17.38
C VAL A 128 7.92 -7.64 -17.65
N ASP A 129 7.43 -7.05 -18.74
CA ASP A 129 7.67 -5.64 -19.05
C ASP A 129 6.71 -4.75 -18.25
N ILE A 130 7.24 -4.10 -17.23
CA ILE A 130 6.45 -3.38 -16.22
C ILE A 130 6.47 -1.89 -16.54
N LYS A 131 5.29 -1.35 -16.87
CA LYS A 131 5.12 0.04 -17.31
C LYS A 131 4.19 0.80 -16.36
N PRO A 132 4.71 1.51 -15.35
CA PRO A 132 3.92 2.50 -14.64
C PRO A 132 3.91 3.82 -15.41
N VAL A 133 2.73 4.20 -15.91
CA VAL A 133 2.56 5.36 -16.78
C VAL A 133 1.60 6.35 -16.13
N GLY A 134 2.12 7.54 -15.84
CA GLY A 134 1.35 8.72 -15.42
C GLY A 134 0.55 9.29 -16.58
N ILE A 135 -0.72 9.58 -16.36
CA ILE A 135 -1.65 10.14 -17.35
C ILE A 135 -2.40 11.35 -16.79
N GLY A 136 -2.69 12.31 -17.66
CA GLY A 136 -3.45 13.53 -17.35
C GLY A 136 -4.92 13.41 -17.74
N TRP A 137 -5.76 14.20 -17.08
CA TRP A 137 -7.19 14.32 -17.37
C TRP A 137 -7.56 15.78 -17.47
N ASN A 138 -8.22 16.14 -18.57
CA ASN A 138 -8.83 17.45 -18.73
C ASN A 138 -10.02 17.61 -17.76
N SER A 139 -10.46 18.86 -17.57
CA SER A 139 -11.61 19.19 -16.70
C SER A 139 -12.93 18.55 -17.16
N ASP A 140 -13.03 18.19 -18.44
CA ASP A 140 -14.16 17.46 -19.04
C ASP A 140 -14.05 15.92 -18.92
N LEU A 141 -13.05 15.43 -18.17
CA LEU A 141 -12.73 14.01 -17.99
C LEU A 141 -12.27 13.30 -19.28
N THR A 142 -11.84 14.03 -20.30
CA THR A 142 -11.09 13.45 -21.43
C THR A 142 -9.62 13.26 -21.07
N LEU A 143 -8.95 12.31 -21.73
CA LEU A 143 -7.53 12.09 -21.52
C LEU A 143 -6.71 13.21 -22.17
N GLU A 144 -5.73 13.70 -21.43
CA GLU A 144 -4.69 14.52 -22.01
C GLU A 144 -3.80 13.66 -22.93
N PRO A 145 -3.32 14.20 -24.08
CA PRO A 145 -2.33 13.54 -24.92
C PRO A 145 -0.94 13.63 -24.29
N ARG A 146 -0.83 13.21 -23.03
CA ARG A 146 0.41 13.19 -22.26
C ARG A 146 0.49 11.93 -21.41
N ALA A 147 1.61 11.24 -21.56
CA ALA A 147 1.98 10.06 -20.79
C ALA A 147 3.42 10.23 -20.30
N SER A 148 3.70 9.77 -19.08
CA SER A 148 5.07 9.76 -18.55
C SER A 148 5.35 8.40 -17.91
N LEU A 149 6.44 7.74 -18.31
CA LEU A 149 6.91 6.55 -17.61
C LEU A 149 7.48 6.97 -16.25
N LEU A 150 7.08 6.28 -15.19
CA LEU A 150 7.62 6.47 -13.84
C LEU A 150 8.78 5.51 -13.61
N GLU A 151 9.76 5.94 -12.82
CA GLU A 151 10.87 5.09 -12.40
C GLU A 151 10.43 4.13 -11.29
N ILE A 152 10.86 2.87 -11.37
CA ILE A 152 10.69 1.90 -10.28
C ILE A 152 12.03 1.77 -9.56
N PRO A 153 12.19 2.30 -8.34
CA PRO A 153 13.43 2.17 -7.59
C PRO A 153 13.52 0.77 -6.97
N TRP A 154 13.85 -0.24 -7.77
CA TRP A 154 13.88 -1.66 -7.37
C TRP A 154 14.67 -1.95 -6.10
N ARG A 155 15.79 -1.25 -5.92
CA ARG A 155 16.64 -1.37 -4.72
C ARG A 155 15.88 -1.10 -3.43
N VAL A 156 14.98 -0.11 -3.44
CA VAL A 156 14.15 0.23 -2.29
C VAL A 156 13.23 -0.93 -1.92
N LEU A 157 12.69 -1.61 -2.93
CA LEU A 157 11.83 -2.77 -2.75
C LEU A 157 12.62 -3.95 -2.19
N GLU A 158 13.81 -4.23 -2.73
CA GLU A 158 14.72 -5.27 -2.25
C GLU A 158 15.14 -5.05 -0.79
N GLU A 159 15.35 -3.80 -0.38
CA GLU A 159 15.77 -3.43 0.97
C GLU A 159 14.62 -3.40 2.00
N ASN A 160 13.35 -3.37 1.56
CA ASN A 160 12.20 -3.16 2.46
C ASN A 160 11.05 -4.17 2.35
N ALA A 161 10.94 -4.97 1.27
CA ALA A 161 9.87 -5.94 1.06
C ALA A 161 10.02 -7.19 1.94
N PHE A 162 9.93 -7.00 3.25
CA PHE A 162 10.01 -8.05 4.26
C PHE A 162 8.79 -8.04 5.17
N ASP A 163 8.43 -9.20 5.75
CA ASP A 163 7.36 -9.28 6.75
C ASP A 163 7.81 -8.80 8.15
N ARG A 164 8.29 -7.55 8.20
CA ARG A 164 8.74 -6.86 9.41
C ARG A 164 8.55 -5.34 9.29
N GLY A 165 8.51 -4.66 10.42
CA GLY A 165 8.48 -3.19 10.49
C GLY A 165 7.61 -2.67 11.62
N GLY A 166 7.11 -1.45 11.46
CA GLY A 166 6.18 -0.79 12.37
C GLY A 166 4.71 -0.98 11.95
N TYR A 167 3.80 -0.60 12.83
CA TYR A 167 2.37 -0.47 12.51
C TYR A 167 1.70 0.59 13.40
N ILE A 168 0.62 1.15 12.88
CA ILE A 168 -0.33 1.97 13.64
C ILE A 168 -1.62 1.17 13.80
N LEU A 169 -1.95 0.80 15.04
CA LEU A 169 -3.23 0.18 15.37
C LEU A 169 -4.21 1.28 15.79
N VAL A 170 -5.33 1.40 15.08
CA VAL A 170 -6.40 2.34 15.40
C VAL A 170 -7.56 1.59 16.05
N LEU A 171 -7.89 2.00 17.27
CA LEU A 171 -8.99 1.48 18.07
C LEU A 171 -9.96 2.62 18.39
N GLU A 172 -11.25 2.33 18.53
CA GLU A 172 -12.24 3.31 18.98
C GLU A 172 -12.80 2.88 20.33
N LEU A 173 -12.81 3.81 21.28
CA LEU A 173 -13.43 3.68 22.58
C LEU A 173 -14.68 4.55 22.60
N GLU A 174 -15.85 3.95 22.81
CA GLU A 174 -17.14 4.64 22.71
C GLU A 174 -17.43 5.53 23.92
N GLU A 175 -16.96 5.14 25.10
CA GLU A 175 -17.26 5.80 26.37
C GLU A 175 -16.01 5.96 27.25
N ASN A 176 -16.03 6.96 28.14
CA ASN A 176 -14.96 7.12 29.12
C ASN A 176 -14.88 5.87 30.00
N LEU A 177 -13.68 5.35 30.19
CA LEU A 177 -13.46 4.10 30.89
C LEU A 177 -12.19 4.15 31.74
N ARG A 178 -12.30 3.68 32.98
CA ARG A 178 -11.14 3.36 33.81
C ARG A 178 -10.75 1.91 33.60
N LEU A 179 -9.50 1.67 33.20
CA LEU A 179 -9.02 0.36 32.77
C LEU A 179 -7.76 -0.07 33.54
N ALA A 180 -7.80 -1.26 34.11
CA ALA A 180 -6.64 -1.95 34.65
C ALA A 180 -5.76 -2.51 33.52
N VAL A 181 -4.51 -2.03 33.39
CA VAL A 181 -3.57 -2.43 32.33
C VAL A 181 -2.31 -3.05 32.93
N GLY A 182 -2.42 -4.32 33.36
CA GLY A 182 -1.27 -5.11 33.83
C GLY A 182 -0.39 -4.36 34.84
N LYS A 183 0.90 -4.23 34.53
CA LYS A 183 1.88 -3.53 35.38
C LYS A 183 1.74 -1.99 35.38
N LEU A 184 1.03 -1.43 34.42
CA LEU A 184 0.79 0.02 34.32
C LEU A 184 -0.24 0.50 35.35
N GLY A 185 -1.03 -0.42 35.93
CA GLY A 185 -2.07 -0.10 36.90
C GLY A 185 -3.35 0.40 36.25
N GLU A 186 -4.12 1.19 36.98
CA GLU A 186 -5.37 1.80 36.52
C GLU A 186 -5.10 3.07 35.71
N ILE A 187 -5.65 3.15 34.50
CA ILE A 187 -5.57 4.34 33.66
C ILE A 187 -6.99 4.83 33.32
N ASP A 188 -7.18 6.14 33.32
CA ASP A 188 -8.42 6.78 32.88
C ASP A 188 -8.33 7.10 31.38
N LEU A 189 -9.27 6.56 30.61
CA LEU A 189 -9.36 6.73 29.16
C LEU A 189 -10.64 7.48 28.81
N LYS A 190 -10.55 8.44 27.89
CA LYS A 190 -11.70 9.18 27.37
C LYS A 190 -12.20 8.55 26.07
N ALA A 191 -13.49 8.63 25.81
CA ALA A 191 -14.08 8.23 24.53
C ALA A 191 -13.35 8.90 23.37
N GLY A 192 -13.09 8.16 22.28
CA GLY A 192 -12.37 8.64 21.10
C GLY A 192 -11.57 7.55 20.41
N TYR A 193 -10.68 7.96 19.50
CA TYR A 193 -9.83 7.07 18.72
C TYR A 193 -8.44 6.99 19.35
N TYR A 194 -7.92 5.77 19.48
CA TYR A 194 -6.62 5.49 20.05
C TYR A 194 -5.71 4.89 18.98
N CYS A 195 -4.63 5.61 18.68
CA CYS A 195 -3.55 5.18 17.81
C CYS A 195 -2.42 4.61 18.66
N TYR A 196 -2.25 3.29 18.59
CA TYR A 196 -1.14 2.59 19.20
C TYR A 196 -0.04 2.32 18.18
N ILE A 197 1.18 2.72 18.49
CA ILE A 197 2.38 2.46 17.70
C ILE A 197 3.06 1.22 18.25
N GLY A 198 3.41 0.31 17.36
CA GLY A 198 4.20 -0.85 17.73
C GLY A 198 5.06 -1.34 16.59
N SER A 199 5.97 -2.27 16.89
CA SER A 199 6.77 -2.95 15.89
C SER A 199 6.64 -4.47 15.94
N ALA A 200 7.02 -5.09 14.84
CA ALA A 200 7.26 -6.52 14.75
C ALA A 200 8.39 -6.75 13.76
N MET A 201 9.59 -7.05 14.27
CA MET A 201 10.76 -7.32 13.44
C MET A 201 10.86 -8.78 12.96
N LYS A 202 9.95 -9.63 13.43
CA LYS A 202 9.78 -11.04 13.02
C LYS A 202 8.27 -11.34 12.92
N GLY A 203 7.71 -11.33 11.71
CA GLY A 203 6.31 -11.67 11.47
C GLY A 203 5.33 -10.52 11.75
N LEU A 204 5.43 -9.43 10.98
CA LEU A 204 4.53 -8.28 11.11
C LEU A 204 3.07 -8.65 10.80
N THR A 205 2.84 -9.46 9.77
CA THR A 205 1.49 -9.90 9.38
C THR A 205 0.81 -10.66 10.52
N ALA A 206 1.51 -11.63 11.12
CA ALA A 206 1.00 -12.39 12.27
C ALA A 206 0.74 -11.49 13.50
N ARG A 207 1.57 -10.45 13.72
CA ARG A 207 1.34 -9.47 14.80
C ARG A 207 0.06 -8.68 14.58
N MET A 208 -0.20 -8.24 13.35
CA MET A 208 -1.40 -7.48 13.00
C MET A 208 -2.67 -8.34 13.12
N GLU A 209 -2.63 -9.58 12.62
CA GLU A 209 -3.74 -10.53 12.78
C GLU A 209 -4.08 -10.78 14.24
N ARG A 210 -3.05 -10.88 15.10
CA ARG A 210 -3.25 -11.00 16.53
C ARG A 210 -4.04 -9.82 17.08
N HIS A 211 -3.80 -8.58 16.64
CA HIS A 211 -4.53 -7.40 17.11
C HIS A 211 -6.00 -7.39 16.71
N GLN A 212 -6.34 -7.93 15.55
CA GLN A 212 -7.73 -8.07 15.12
C GLN A 212 -8.54 -8.98 16.05
N ARG A 213 -7.94 -10.06 16.55
CA ARG A 213 -8.59 -11.04 17.45
C ARG A 213 -9.07 -10.36 18.74
N ARG A 214 -10.31 -10.63 19.15
CA ARG A 214 -10.86 -10.16 20.44
C ARG A 214 -10.46 -11.03 21.62
N ARG A 215 -10.53 -12.36 21.46
CA ARG A 215 -10.17 -13.33 22.51
C ARG A 215 -8.73 -13.78 22.31
N LYS A 216 -7.86 -13.50 23.28
CA LYS A 216 -6.45 -13.90 23.29
C LYS A 216 -5.89 -13.81 24.71
N ASN A 217 -4.76 -14.48 24.94
CA ASN A 217 -3.97 -14.28 26.16
C ASN A 217 -3.37 -12.87 26.15
N LEU A 218 -3.52 -12.12 27.23
CA LEU A 218 -3.06 -10.74 27.32
C LEU A 218 -1.56 -10.73 27.58
N HIS A 219 -0.81 -10.14 26.66
CA HIS A 219 0.64 -10.08 26.75
C HIS A 219 1.16 -8.63 26.68
N TRP A 220 0.55 -7.79 25.83
CA TRP A 220 0.91 -6.38 25.72
C TRP A 220 -0.17 -5.46 26.31
N HIS A 221 0.21 -4.25 26.72
CA HIS A 221 -0.75 -3.25 27.24
C HIS A 221 -1.93 -3.01 26.29
N VAL A 222 -1.66 -2.97 24.99
CA VAL A 222 -2.70 -2.79 23.97
C VAL A 222 -3.71 -3.94 23.90
N ASP A 223 -3.37 -5.13 24.38
CA ASP A 223 -4.32 -6.25 24.42
C ASP A 223 -5.47 -5.97 25.40
N TYR A 224 -5.22 -5.23 26.48
CA TYR A 224 -6.24 -4.79 27.45
C TYR A 224 -7.19 -3.78 26.81
N LEU A 225 -6.63 -2.75 26.15
CA LEU A 225 -7.41 -1.76 25.42
C LEU A 225 -8.24 -2.40 24.31
N ARG A 226 -7.67 -3.36 23.58
CA ARG A 226 -8.35 -4.07 22.49
C ARG A 226 -9.60 -4.83 22.93
N LYS A 227 -9.69 -5.29 24.19
CA LYS A 227 -10.89 -5.97 24.72
C LYS A 227 -12.09 -5.04 24.84
N VAL A 228 -11.84 -3.77 25.17
CA VAL A 228 -12.86 -2.77 25.52
C VAL A 228 -13.13 -1.76 24.40
N SER A 229 -12.40 -1.88 23.29
CA SER A 229 -12.50 -0.99 22.13
C SER A 229 -12.96 -1.74 20.87
N ARG A 230 -13.53 -0.99 19.93
CA ARG A 230 -13.78 -1.44 18.57
C ARG A 230 -12.47 -1.37 17.77
N PHE A 231 -12.20 -2.41 16.99
CA PHE A 231 -11.09 -2.39 16.05
C PHE A 231 -11.49 -1.60 14.82
N VAL A 232 -10.68 -0.61 14.44
CA VAL A 232 -10.91 0.19 13.24
C VAL A 232 -10.01 -0.33 12.13
N VAL A 233 -8.68 -0.24 12.29
CA VAL A 233 -7.71 -0.68 11.29
C VAL A 233 -6.34 -0.92 11.92
N CYS A 234 -5.49 -1.68 11.24
CA CYS A 234 -4.07 -1.76 11.54
C CYS A 234 -3.27 -1.42 10.27
N LEU A 235 -2.51 -0.33 10.32
CA LEU A 235 -1.80 0.26 9.19
C LEU A 235 -0.31 -0.13 9.27
N PRO A 236 0.17 -1.07 8.44
CA PRO A 236 1.56 -1.48 8.43
C PRO A 236 2.48 -0.39 7.85
N VAL A 237 3.71 -0.37 8.34
CA VAL A 237 4.85 0.36 7.81
C VAL A 237 6.01 -0.65 7.73
N ARG A 238 6.12 -1.40 6.62
CA ARG A 238 7.20 -2.37 6.47
C ARG A 238 8.48 -1.68 6.08
N THR A 239 9.54 -2.12 6.71
CA THR A 239 10.87 -1.57 6.56
C THR A 239 11.87 -2.52 7.21
N SER A 240 13.11 -2.49 6.75
CA SER A 240 14.21 -3.23 7.37
C SER A 240 14.72 -2.60 8.66
N VAL A 241 14.42 -1.32 8.91
CA VAL A 241 14.93 -0.58 10.08
C VAL A 241 13.84 -0.35 11.14
N PRO A 242 14.21 -0.21 12.43
CA PRO A 242 13.26 0.20 13.46
C PRO A 242 12.70 1.60 13.19
N VAL A 243 11.38 1.75 13.22
CA VAL A 243 10.68 3.05 12.99
C VAL A 243 9.68 3.40 14.09
N GLU A 244 9.54 2.55 15.11
CA GLU A 244 8.53 2.67 16.15
C GLU A 244 8.62 4.01 16.90
N CYS A 245 9.80 4.37 17.40
CA CYS A 245 10.01 5.61 18.15
C CYS A 245 9.80 6.85 17.28
N ASP A 246 10.27 6.83 16.01
CA ASP A 246 10.09 7.94 15.08
C ASP A 246 8.60 8.18 14.78
N MET A 247 7.85 7.09 14.60
CA MET A 247 6.41 7.13 14.39
C MET A 247 5.69 7.66 15.63
N ALA A 248 6.05 7.18 16.83
CA ALA A 248 5.49 7.67 18.09
C ALA A 248 5.71 9.18 18.27
N HIS A 249 6.93 9.67 18.01
CA HIS A 249 7.23 11.09 18.10
C HIS A 249 6.43 11.94 17.07
N SER A 250 6.23 11.42 15.86
CA SER A 250 5.43 12.11 14.85
C SER A 250 3.95 12.20 15.23
N LEU A 251 3.40 11.16 15.87
CA LEU A 251 2.02 11.17 16.36
C LEU A 251 1.84 12.06 17.59
N GLU A 252 2.84 12.17 18.46
CA GLU A 252 2.80 13.08 19.62
C GLU A 252 2.51 14.52 19.20
N GLY A 253 3.07 14.97 18.06
CA GLY A 253 2.87 16.33 17.55
C GLY A 253 1.50 16.62 16.94
N ILE A 254 0.65 15.62 16.70
CA ILE A 254 -0.65 15.78 16.03
C ILE A 254 -1.83 15.21 16.84
N ALA A 255 -1.56 14.48 17.91
CA ALA A 255 -2.59 13.88 18.75
C ALA A 255 -3.14 14.89 19.78
N ASP A 256 -4.38 14.66 20.22
CA ASP A 256 -5.01 15.51 21.23
C ASP A 256 -4.45 15.21 22.63
N GLU A 257 -4.21 13.93 22.93
CA GLU A 257 -3.71 13.47 24.22
C GLU A 257 -2.78 12.25 24.06
N GLN A 258 -1.91 12.01 25.04
CA GLN A 258 -1.07 10.81 25.10
C GLN A 258 -1.23 10.09 26.43
N VAL A 259 -1.08 8.77 26.43
CA VAL A 259 -1.20 7.94 27.64
C VAL A 259 0.19 7.58 28.15
N THR A 260 0.71 8.36 29.09
CA THR A 260 2.09 8.22 29.60
C THR A 260 2.41 6.79 30.07
N GLY A 261 3.59 6.28 29.70
CA GLY A 261 4.08 4.95 30.06
C GLY A 261 3.48 3.80 29.25
N PHE A 262 2.55 4.08 28.33
CA PHE A 262 1.86 3.03 27.58
C PHE A 262 2.72 2.50 26.43
N GLY A 263 3.24 1.28 26.59
CA GLY A 263 3.86 0.52 25.49
C GLY A 263 5.27 0.95 25.14
N CYS A 264 5.93 1.72 26.01
CA CYS A 264 7.27 2.26 25.84
C CYS A 264 8.24 1.78 26.94
N SER A 265 8.10 0.53 27.40
CA SER A 265 8.89 -0.02 28.53
C SER A 265 10.37 -0.24 28.20
N ASP A 266 10.72 -0.29 26.92
CA ASP A 266 12.03 -0.61 26.37
C ASP A 266 12.65 0.56 25.57
N CYS A 267 12.06 1.76 25.66
CA CYS A 267 12.54 2.96 24.98
C CYS A 267 12.40 4.22 25.85
N LEU A 268 12.89 5.36 25.34
CA LEU A 268 12.82 6.66 26.01
C LEU A 268 11.55 7.46 25.66
N CYS A 269 10.63 6.88 24.89
CA CYS A 269 9.39 7.55 24.53
C CYS A 269 8.49 7.75 25.75
N ARG A 270 7.71 8.84 25.75
CA ARG A 270 6.73 9.12 26.82
C ARG A 270 5.53 8.19 26.74
N SER A 271 5.13 7.83 25.53
CA SER A 271 4.01 6.94 25.23
C SER A 271 4.12 6.43 23.80
N HIS A 272 3.56 5.24 23.54
CA HIS A 272 3.25 4.76 22.20
C HIS A 272 1.72 4.72 21.94
N LEU A 273 0.90 5.32 22.82
CA LEU A 273 -0.55 5.36 22.70
C LEU A 273 -1.07 6.81 22.73
N PHE A 274 -1.71 7.20 21.64
CA PHE A 274 -2.16 8.57 21.39
C PHE A 274 -3.67 8.61 21.15
N ARG A 275 -4.37 9.58 21.74
CA ARG A 275 -5.81 9.79 21.59
C ARG A 275 -6.09 10.88 20.55
N PHE A 276 -7.09 10.64 19.73
CA PHE A 276 -7.73 11.59 18.82
C PHE A 276 -9.22 11.68 19.17
N ALA A 277 -9.77 12.88 19.26
CA ALA A 277 -11.19 13.12 19.53
C ALA A 277 -12.08 12.71 18.33
N SER A 278 -11.54 12.81 17.11
CA SER A 278 -12.20 12.43 15.86
C SER A 278 -11.42 11.32 15.14
N ASN A 279 -12.05 10.67 14.16
CA ASN A 279 -11.42 9.59 13.39
C ASN A 279 -10.14 10.07 12.69
N PRO A 280 -8.95 9.56 13.05
CA PRO A 280 -7.68 10.02 12.48
C PRO A 280 -7.54 9.68 10.99
N LEU A 281 -8.28 8.69 10.48
CA LEU A 281 -8.21 8.31 9.07
C LEU A 281 -8.78 9.38 8.12
N GLY A 282 -9.56 10.33 8.63
CA GLY A 282 -10.02 11.51 7.88
C GLY A 282 -9.16 12.76 8.10
N SER A 283 -8.13 12.68 8.94
CA SER A 283 -7.28 13.82 9.31
C SER A 283 -6.11 13.96 8.34
N GLU A 284 -6.00 15.11 7.67
CA GLU A 284 -4.89 15.40 6.75
C GLU A 284 -3.50 15.29 7.44
N PRO A 285 -3.27 15.85 8.65
CA PRO A 285 -2.02 15.64 9.39
C PRO A 285 -1.66 14.18 9.64
N PHE A 286 -2.65 13.34 9.95
CA PHE A 286 -2.45 11.92 10.18
C PHE A 286 -2.10 11.18 8.88
N ILE A 287 -2.85 11.45 7.80
CA ILE A 287 -2.59 10.89 6.49
C ILE A 287 -1.19 11.28 6.00
N LYS A 288 -0.80 12.56 6.12
CA LYS A 288 0.56 13.02 5.78
C LYS A 288 1.64 12.30 6.59
N THR A 289 1.43 12.14 7.89
CA THR A 289 2.36 11.38 8.75
C THR A 289 2.49 9.94 8.27
N LEU A 290 1.38 9.25 8.00
CA LEU A 290 1.40 7.87 7.50
C LEU A 290 2.13 7.76 6.16
N LEU A 291 1.81 8.64 5.21
CA LEU A 291 2.44 8.66 3.89
C LEU A 291 3.94 8.92 4.00
N ARG A 292 4.39 9.83 4.86
CA ARG A 292 5.82 10.06 5.10
C ARG A 292 6.58 8.78 5.46
N PHE A 293 6.01 7.93 6.31
CA PHE A 293 6.64 6.67 6.72
C PHE A 293 6.53 5.56 5.67
N ARG A 294 5.49 5.59 4.83
CA ARG A 294 5.27 4.58 3.76
C ARG A 294 5.93 4.94 2.43
N ILE A 295 6.22 6.21 2.19
CA ILE A 295 6.62 6.74 0.87
C ILE A 295 7.92 7.52 1.02
N ASP A 296 7.91 8.61 1.78
CA ASP A 296 9.00 9.61 1.71
C ASP A 296 10.30 9.15 2.37
N ARG A 297 10.27 8.14 3.24
CA ARG A 297 11.49 7.53 3.80
C ARG A 297 12.15 6.53 2.85
N LEU A 298 11.46 6.14 1.77
CA LEU A 298 11.90 5.08 0.88
C LEU A 298 12.74 5.60 -0.29
N VAL A 299 12.69 6.90 -0.63
CA VAL A 299 13.36 7.48 -1.83
C VAL A 299 14.04 8.81 -1.53
#